data_AF-A0A0F9MNF9-F1
#
_entry.id   AF-A0A0F9MNF9-F1
#
_cell.length_a   1.000
_cell.length_b   1.000
_cell.length_c   1.000
_cell.angle_alpha   90.00
_cell.angle_beta   90.00
_cell.angle_gamma   90.00
#
_symmetry.space_group_name_H-M   'P 1'
#
loop_
_entity.id
_entity.type
_entity.pdbx_description
1 polymer ?
#
loop_
_entity_poly.entity_id
_entity_poly.type
_entity_poly.pdbx_seq_one_letter_code
_entity_poly.pdbx_strand_id
1 'polypeptide(L)'
;MQVKTVEIPYKWSEEFHLYTPTDDHMGTKHHAGKALGKQIEDIKKDKRGLWIHLADKGEFITPSDPRWDVDVIEDWVKPDNIAECQTKHWCDVYAPIQKQCIGLLEGNHEDSIRTHSHVDVQANICERFGVDDLGYSCFIRFIFHRKNSKESHSFTGFFTHGSGCAITKGAKLNRLERVMEAFDADLYALGHMHDLITDSKPYLTLDSRNRIKQKEKVGAVAGCYFTTYSQAVRASYGEKKNYPPTAVGTVMFTIKPLKGEVTVSVA
;
A
#
# COMPACT_ATOMS: atom_id res chain seq x y z
N MET A 1 10.56 4.82 -11.43
CA MET A 1 9.14 5.20 -11.29
C MET A 1 8.39 4.72 -12.51
N GLN A 2 7.32 3.95 -12.32
CA GLN A 2 6.52 3.38 -13.41
C GLN A 2 5.22 4.17 -13.64
N VAL A 3 4.65 4.01 -14.84
CA VAL A 3 3.31 4.52 -15.17
C VAL A 3 2.47 3.39 -15.73
N LYS A 4 1.31 3.12 -15.14
CA LYS A 4 0.38 2.08 -15.60
C LYS A 4 -1.00 2.65 -15.86
N THR A 5 -1.69 2.14 -16.89
CA THR A 5 -3.09 2.46 -17.16
C THR A 5 -3.95 1.25 -16.80
N VAL A 6 -5.05 1.47 -16.09
CA VAL A 6 -6.03 0.45 -15.70
C VAL A 6 -7.38 0.84 -16.28
N GLU A 7 -7.88 0.03 -17.22
CA GLU A 7 -9.15 0.27 -17.90
C GLU A 7 -10.26 -0.59 -17.30
N ILE A 8 -11.37 0.04 -16.91
CA ILE A 8 -12.44 -0.63 -16.15
C ILE A 8 -13.80 -0.31 -16.79
N PRO A 9 -14.52 -1.31 -17.33
CA PRO A 9 -15.86 -1.07 -17.83
C PRO A 9 -16.88 -0.99 -16.68
N TYR A 10 -17.76 0.01 -16.70
CA TYR A 10 -18.74 0.22 -15.62
C TYR A 10 -20.16 0.53 -16.12
N LYS A 11 -21.16 0.25 -15.29
CA LYS A 11 -22.57 0.62 -15.46
C LYS A 11 -22.92 1.90 -14.68
N TRP A 12 -24.08 2.47 -14.98
CA TRP A 12 -24.55 3.69 -14.31
C TRP A 12 -24.56 3.51 -12.78
N SER A 13 -24.09 4.53 -12.05
CA SER A 13 -24.01 4.57 -10.58
C SER A 13 -23.10 3.54 -9.89
N GLU A 14 -22.30 2.76 -10.62
CA GLU A 14 -21.31 1.87 -9.97
C GLU A 14 -20.18 2.66 -9.32
N GLU A 15 -19.72 2.14 -8.18
CA GLU A 15 -18.53 2.59 -7.47
C GLU A 15 -17.52 1.45 -7.37
N PHE A 16 -16.25 1.82 -7.24
CA PHE A 16 -15.11 0.90 -7.20
C PHE A 16 -14.27 1.19 -5.97
N HIS A 17 -13.65 0.16 -5.42
CA HIS A 17 -12.83 0.28 -4.24
C HIS A 17 -11.38 -0.03 -4.59
N LEU A 18 -10.46 0.83 -4.16
CA LEU A 18 -9.03 0.61 -4.28
C LEU A 18 -8.43 0.51 -2.88
N TYR A 19 -8.05 -0.71 -2.49
CA TYR A 19 -7.35 -0.98 -1.25
C TYR A 19 -5.84 -0.80 -1.42
N THR A 20 -5.17 -0.27 -0.41
CA THR A 20 -3.72 -0.05 -0.47
C THR A 20 -2.97 -0.70 0.70
N PRO A 21 -2.98 -2.04 0.82
CA PRO A 21 -2.20 -2.73 1.86
C PRO A 21 -0.71 -2.38 1.75
N THR A 22 -0.02 -2.34 2.88
CA THR A 22 1.38 -1.92 2.99
C THR A 22 1.95 -2.40 4.31
N ASP A 23 3.28 -2.43 4.41
CA ASP A 23 3.99 -2.66 5.66
C ASP A 23 3.47 -3.91 6.36
N ASP A 24 3.40 -5.00 5.59
CA ASP A 24 2.97 -6.29 6.09
C ASP A 24 3.96 -6.80 7.13
N HIS A 25 5.27 -6.63 6.87
CA HIS A 25 6.34 -7.13 7.72
C HIS A 25 6.17 -8.62 8.03
N MET A 26 5.85 -9.44 7.02
CA MET A 26 5.75 -10.90 7.23
C MET A 26 7.08 -11.50 7.67
N GLY A 27 7.02 -12.49 8.56
CA GLY A 27 8.18 -13.24 9.03
C GLY A 27 8.73 -12.82 10.40
N THR A 28 8.13 -11.80 11.02
CA THR A 28 8.32 -11.49 12.44
C THR A 28 7.08 -11.84 13.25
N LYS A 29 7.27 -12.22 14.51
CA LYS A 29 6.22 -12.48 15.52
C LYS A 29 5.41 -11.22 15.88
N HIS A 30 5.87 -10.04 15.45
CA HIS A 30 5.15 -8.78 15.59
C HIS A 30 4.12 -8.52 14.47
N HIS A 31 4.10 -9.37 13.44
CA HIS A 31 3.18 -9.28 12.32
C HIS A 31 1.73 -9.53 12.76
N ALA A 32 0.83 -8.64 12.36
CA ALA A 32 -0.60 -8.72 12.66
C ALA A 32 -1.36 -9.62 11.66
N GLY A 33 -0.89 -10.85 11.45
CA GLY A 33 -1.41 -11.74 10.39
C GLY A 33 -2.90 -12.05 10.45
N LYS A 34 -3.50 -12.08 11.65
CA LYS A 34 -4.96 -12.22 11.79
C LYS A 34 -5.73 -11.05 11.19
N ALA A 35 -5.24 -9.83 11.37
CA ALA A 35 -5.88 -8.63 10.83
C ALA A 35 -5.71 -8.56 9.31
N LEU A 36 -4.51 -8.88 8.80
CA LEU A 36 -4.26 -8.98 7.36
C LEU A 36 -5.15 -10.04 6.70
N GLY A 37 -5.23 -11.23 7.29
CA GLY A 37 -6.10 -12.31 6.79
C GLY A 37 -7.57 -11.90 6.70
N LYS A 38 -8.07 -11.14 7.68
CA LYS A 38 -9.42 -10.56 7.62
C LYS A 38 -9.56 -9.58 6.45
N GLN A 39 -8.59 -8.67 6.29
CA GLN A 39 -8.59 -7.71 5.17
C GLN A 39 -8.64 -8.41 3.81
N ILE A 40 -7.81 -9.45 3.62
CA ILE A 40 -7.77 -10.23 2.38
C ILE A 40 -9.13 -10.86 2.09
N GLU A 41 -9.79 -11.44 3.10
CA GLU A 41 -11.13 -12.00 2.92
C GLU A 41 -12.20 -10.94 2.63
N ASP A 42 -12.04 -9.71 3.13
CA ASP A 42 -12.95 -8.61 2.82
C ASP A 42 -12.74 -8.09 1.38
N ILE A 43 -11.49 -7.93 0.92
CA ILE A 43 -11.14 -7.59 -0.47
C ILE A 43 -11.68 -8.66 -1.44
N LYS A 44 -11.53 -9.93 -1.09
CA LYS A 44 -11.98 -11.07 -1.90
C LYS A 44 -13.49 -11.09 -2.12
N LYS A 45 -14.28 -10.64 -1.14
CA LYS A 45 -15.75 -10.56 -1.24
C LYS A 45 -16.18 -9.38 -2.11
N ASP A 46 -15.34 -8.36 -2.22
CA ASP A 46 -15.62 -7.17 -3.01
C ASP A 46 -15.36 -7.41 -4.50
N LYS A 47 -16.44 -7.64 -5.24
CA LYS A 47 -16.41 -7.87 -6.69
C LYS A 47 -15.95 -6.65 -7.51
N ARG A 48 -15.89 -5.47 -6.90
CA ARG A 48 -15.39 -4.23 -7.52
C ARG A 48 -14.13 -3.71 -6.83
N GLY A 49 -13.56 -4.53 -5.95
CA GLY A 49 -12.32 -4.25 -5.25
C GLY A 49 -11.12 -4.50 -6.15
N LEU A 50 -10.23 -3.52 -6.20
CA LEU A 50 -8.88 -3.63 -6.72
C LEU A 50 -7.91 -3.32 -5.58
N TRP A 51 -6.66 -3.74 -5.71
CA TRP A 51 -5.64 -3.39 -4.73
C TRP A 51 -4.27 -3.16 -5.35
N ILE A 52 -3.47 -2.35 -4.67
CA ILE A 52 -2.07 -2.07 -4.97
C ILE A 52 -1.29 -2.17 -3.65
N HIS A 53 -0.20 -2.92 -3.62
CA HIS A 53 0.60 -3.05 -2.39
C HIS A 53 1.69 -2.00 -2.35
N LEU A 54 1.77 -1.19 -1.28
CA LEU A 54 2.69 -0.05 -1.25
C LEU A 54 4.12 -0.38 -0.80
N ALA A 55 4.36 -1.60 -0.28
CA ALA A 55 5.63 -2.31 -0.09
C ALA A 55 5.85 -2.82 1.35
N ASP A 56 7.09 -3.19 1.72
CA ASP A 56 7.46 -3.85 2.97
C ASP A 56 6.62 -5.11 3.23
N LYS A 57 6.59 -6.00 2.22
CA LYS A 57 5.82 -7.26 2.19
C LYS A 57 6.30 -8.27 3.23
N GLY A 58 7.59 -8.27 3.48
CA GLY A 58 8.28 -9.12 4.43
C GLY A 58 9.27 -8.30 5.23
N GLU A 59 9.68 -8.83 6.37
CA GLU A 59 10.75 -8.22 7.15
C GLU A 59 12.07 -8.22 6.37
N PHE A 60 12.39 -9.32 5.70
CA PHE A 60 13.62 -9.52 4.92
C PHE A 60 14.92 -9.12 5.67
N ILE A 61 14.87 -9.10 7.01
CA ILE A 61 16.01 -8.81 7.88
C ILE A 61 16.88 -10.07 7.92
N THR A 62 18.16 -9.95 7.55
CA THR A 62 19.16 -11.02 7.58
C THR A 62 20.17 -10.78 8.72
N PRO A 63 21.00 -11.77 9.11
CA PRO A 63 21.97 -11.62 10.21
C PRO A 63 22.93 -10.44 10.13
N SER A 64 23.16 -9.88 8.94
CA SER A 64 23.98 -8.68 8.74
C SER A 64 23.27 -7.36 9.05
N ASP A 65 21.94 -7.36 9.15
CA ASP A 65 21.16 -6.16 9.45
C ASP A 65 21.23 -5.84 10.96
N PRO A 66 21.46 -4.57 11.37
CA PRO A 66 21.50 -4.19 12.78
C PRO A 66 20.22 -4.47 13.59
N ARG A 67 19.09 -4.67 12.91
CA ARG A 67 17.80 -4.99 13.50
C ARG A 67 17.60 -6.49 13.72
N TRP A 68 18.52 -7.33 13.23
CA TRP A 68 18.44 -8.79 13.33
C TRP A 68 18.27 -9.25 14.78
N ASP A 69 17.25 -10.08 15.00
CA ASP A 69 16.96 -10.69 16.30
C ASP A 69 16.26 -12.04 16.06
N VAL A 70 16.96 -13.14 16.32
CA VAL A 70 16.45 -14.49 16.03
C VAL A 70 15.21 -14.84 16.85
N ASP A 71 15.04 -14.22 18.03
CA ASP A 71 13.94 -14.54 18.94
C ASP A 71 12.58 -14.04 18.41
N VAL A 72 12.58 -13.04 17.53
CA VAL A 72 11.34 -12.46 16.97
C VAL A 72 10.99 -13.02 15.60
N ILE A 73 11.82 -13.89 15.02
CA ILE A 73 11.53 -14.52 13.72
C ILE A 73 10.46 -15.59 13.88
N GLU A 74 9.52 -15.65 12.94
CA GLU A 74 8.48 -16.68 12.89
C GLU A 74 9.06 -18.08 12.63
N ASP A 75 8.46 -19.11 13.25
CA ASP A 75 8.97 -20.49 13.20
C ASP A 75 9.03 -21.09 11.79
N TRP A 76 8.19 -20.58 10.88
CA TRP A 76 8.16 -21.03 9.48
C TRP A 76 9.26 -20.39 8.61
N VAL A 77 9.95 -19.36 9.11
CA VAL A 77 11.06 -18.70 8.43
C VAL A 77 12.36 -19.42 8.78
N LYS A 78 12.98 -20.06 7.78
CA LYS A 78 14.29 -20.69 7.96
C LYS A 78 15.37 -19.61 8.01
N PRO A 79 16.23 -19.54 9.05
CA PRO A 79 17.25 -18.50 9.19
C PRO A 79 18.27 -18.43 8.04
N ASP A 80 18.52 -19.55 7.35
CA ASP A 80 19.42 -19.66 6.19
C ASP A 80 18.71 -19.40 4.85
N ASN A 81 17.39 -19.18 4.85
CA ASN A 81 16.59 -18.99 3.64
C ASN A 81 15.43 -18.00 3.82
N ILE A 82 15.69 -16.91 4.54
CA ILE A 82 14.70 -15.90 4.94
C ILE A 82 13.96 -15.32 3.73
N ALA A 83 14.72 -14.90 2.71
CA ALA A 83 14.18 -14.25 1.51
C ALA A 83 13.12 -15.10 0.80
N GLU A 84 13.46 -16.36 0.51
CA GLU A 84 12.55 -17.29 -0.19
C GLU A 84 11.38 -17.71 0.71
N CYS A 85 11.62 -17.96 2.00
CA CYS A 85 10.53 -18.32 2.93
C CYS A 85 9.46 -17.22 2.94
N GLN A 86 9.87 -15.97 3.17
CA GLN A 86 8.95 -14.84 3.25
C GLN A 86 8.32 -14.52 1.88
N THR A 87 9.09 -14.56 0.79
CA THR A 87 8.60 -14.39 -0.59
C THR A 87 7.48 -15.39 -0.91
N LYS A 88 7.74 -16.68 -0.68
CA LYS A 88 6.77 -17.74 -0.94
C LYS A 88 5.52 -17.55 -0.06
N HIS A 89 5.71 -17.28 1.23
CA HIS A 89 4.59 -17.12 2.16
C HIS A 89 3.69 -15.95 1.78
N TRP A 90 4.28 -14.80 1.42
CA TRP A 90 3.53 -13.63 0.97
C TRP A 90 2.68 -13.94 -0.27
N CYS A 91 3.27 -14.59 -1.28
CA CYS A 91 2.53 -15.02 -2.47
C CYS A 91 1.37 -15.96 -2.13
N ASP A 92 1.57 -16.93 -1.23
CA ASP A 92 0.52 -17.87 -0.81
C ASP A 92 -0.64 -17.16 -0.09
N VAL A 93 -0.32 -16.19 0.78
CA VAL A 93 -1.31 -15.42 1.55
C VAL A 93 -2.17 -14.54 0.64
N TYR A 94 -1.57 -13.87 -0.34
CA TYR A 94 -2.27 -12.97 -1.28
C TYR A 94 -2.89 -13.68 -2.48
N ALA A 95 -2.56 -14.95 -2.74
CA ALA A 95 -3.07 -15.72 -3.87
C ALA A 95 -4.61 -15.67 -4.06
N PRO A 96 -5.44 -15.68 -3.00
CA PRO A 96 -6.90 -15.60 -3.14
C PRO A 96 -7.41 -14.34 -3.84
N ILE A 97 -6.65 -13.23 -3.80
CA ILE A 97 -7.01 -11.93 -4.36
C ILE A 97 -6.09 -11.49 -5.52
N GLN A 98 -5.24 -12.37 -6.03
CA GLN A 98 -4.27 -12.09 -7.11
C GLN A 98 -4.89 -11.37 -8.32
N LYS A 99 -6.08 -11.82 -8.76
CA LYS A 99 -6.78 -11.24 -9.94
C LYS A 99 -7.24 -9.80 -9.75
N GLN A 100 -7.32 -9.32 -8.51
CA GLN A 100 -7.69 -7.94 -8.17
C GLN A 100 -6.46 -7.02 -8.04
N CYS A 101 -5.25 -7.57 -8.17
CA CYS A 101 -3.99 -6.83 -8.00
C CYS A 101 -3.69 -5.96 -9.22
N ILE A 102 -3.40 -4.68 -8.97
CA ILE A 102 -2.92 -3.75 -10.00
C ILE A 102 -1.41 -3.90 -10.20
N GLY A 103 -0.66 -4.23 -9.15
CA GLY A 103 0.79 -4.36 -9.14
C GLY A 103 1.35 -4.09 -7.76
N LEU A 104 2.67 -4.21 -7.62
CA LEU A 104 3.36 -4.15 -6.33
C LEU A 104 4.45 -3.08 -6.37
N LEU A 105 4.56 -2.31 -5.30
CA LEU A 105 5.67 -1.39 -5.08
C LEU A 105 6.79 -2.04 -4.27
N GLU A 106 8.00 -1.51 -4.43
CA GLU A 106 9.19 -1.84 -3.65
C GLU A 106 9.34 -0.90 -2.45
N GLY A 107 9.83 -1.42 -1.33
CA GLY A 107 10.00 -0.71 -0.07
C GLY A 107 11.42 -0.82 0.44
N ASN A 108 11.68 -0.23 1.60
CA ASN A 108 13.04 -0.19 2.14
C ASN A 108 13.49 -1.55 2.68
N HIS A 109 12.56 -2.45 3.03
CA HIS A 109 12.92 -3.82 3.41
C HIS A 109 13.35 -4.64 2.20
N GLU A 110 12.60 -4.57 1.10
CA GLU A 110 12.99 -5.22 -0.15
C GLU A 110 14.32 -4.66 -0.72
N ASP A 111 14.49 -3.33 -0.70
CA ASP A 111 15.73 -2.71 -1.18
C ASP A 111 16.95 -3.04 -0.31
N SER A 112 16.77 -3.13 1.01
CA SER A 112 17.85 -3.47 1.94
C SER A 112 18.42 -4.86 1.67
N ILE A 113 17.58 -5.88 1.52
CA ILE A 113 18.06 -7.23 1.24
C ILE A 113 18.66 -7.35 -0.18
N ARG A 114 18.11 -6.62 -1.16
CA ARG A 114 18.66 -6.54 -2.52
C ARG A 114 20.08 -5.97 -2.51
N THR A 115 20.33 -4.92 -1.73
CA THR A 115 21.62 -4.22 -1.69
C THR A 115 22.66 -4.90 -0.81
N HIS A 116 22.26 -5.49 0.32
CA HIS A 116 23.20 -6.07 1.29
C HIS A 116 23.35 -7.59 1.18
N SER A 117 22.36 -8.28 0.61
CA SER A 117 22.36 -9.74 0.47
C SER A 117 22.21 -10.20 -0.99
N HIS A 118 22.12 -9.26 -1.93
CA HIS A 118 22.06 -9.53 -3.38
C HIS A 118 20.89 -10.44 -3.79
N VAL A 119 19.77 -10.36 -3.08
CA VAL A 119 18.53 -11.07 -3.41
C VAL A 119 17.44 -10.06 -3.73
N ASP A 120 17.00 -10.04 -4.98
CA ASP A 120 15.91 -9.17 -5.43
C ASP A 120 14.54 -9.81 -5.12
N VAL A 121 14.12 -9.68 -3.86
CA VAL A 121 12.83 -10.23 -3.42
C VAL A 121 11.64 -9.57 -4.10
N GLN A 122 11.75 -8.30 -4.50
CA GLN A 122 10.69 -7.60 -5.23
C GLN A 122 10.46 -8.25 -6.59
N ALA A 123 11.52 -8.40 -7.39
CA ALA A 123 11.44 -9.04 -8.69
C ALA A 123 10.92 -10.49 -8.58
N ASN A 124 11.45 -11.25 -7.60
CA ASN A 124 11.04 -12.63 -7.35
C ASN A 124 9.54 -12.75 -6.98
N ILE A 125 9.02 -11.84 -6.14
CA ILE A 125 7.60 -11.81 -5.77
C ILE A 125 6.75 -11.45 -6.98
N CYS A 126 7.09 -10.41 -7.74
CA CYS A 126 6.35 -10.00 -8.93
C CYS A 126 6.30 -11.10 -9.99
N GLU A 127 7.42 -11.77 -10.27
CA GLU A 127 7.49 -12.90 -11.20
C GLU A 127 6.62 -14.07 -10.72
N ARG A 128 6.78 -14.49 -9.47
CA ARG A 128 6.02 -15.61 -8.89
C ARG A 128 4.52 -15.33 -8.81
N PHE A 129 4.16 -14.11 -8.45
CA PHE A 129 2.78 -13.67 -8.30
C PHE A 129 2.17 -13.22 -9.63
N GLY A 130 2.94 -13.17 -10.73
CA GLY A 130 2.44 -12.84 -12.06
C GLY A 130 1.82 -11.44 -12.16
N VAL A 131 2.44 -10.44 -11.52
CA VAL A 131 1.96 -9.05 -11.51
C VAL A 131 3.10 -8.08 -11.84
N ASP A 132 2.73 -6.87 -12.24
CA ASP A 132 3.70 -5.84 -12.58
C ASP A 132 4.46 -5.35 -11.35
N ASP A 133 5.77 -5.22 -11.52
CA ASP A 133 6.62 -4.42 -10.62
C ASP A 133 6.47 -2.93 -10.95
N LEU A 134 5.95 -2.17 -9.99
CA LEU A 134 5.70 -0.73 -10.13
C LEU A 134 6.87 0.11 -9.60
N GLY A 135 7.93 -0.53 -9.08
CA GLY A 135 9.08 0.09 -8.44
C GLY A 135 8.72 0.79 -7.13
N TYR A 136 9.60 1.67 -6.63
CA TYR A 136 9.40 2.37 -5.34
C TYR A 136 8.26 3.40 -5.34
N SER A 137 7.89 3.90 -6.51
CA SER A 137 6.81 4.88 -6.71
C SER A 137 6.25 4.77 -8.13
N CYS A 138 4.97 5.06 -8.28
CA CYS A 138 4.29 4.99 -9.57
C CYS A 138 3.13 5.98 -9.71
N PHE A 139 2.78 6.23 -10.97
CA PHE A 139 1.49 6.80 -11.35
C PHE A 139 0.60 5.70 -11.93
N ILE A 140 -0.66 5.68 -11.50
CA ILE A 140 -1.69 4.81 -12.09
C ILE A 140 -2.79 5.68 -12.66
N ARG A 141 -3.09 5.52 -13.95
CA ARG A 141 -4.24 6.17 -14.58
C ARG A 141 -5.39 5.17 -14.68
N PHE A 142 -6.43 5.40 -13.89
CA PHE A 142 -7.67 4.65 -13.94
C PHE A 142 -8.57 5.27 -15.00
N ILE A 143 -9.01 4.48 -15.98
CA ILE A 143 -9.93 4.92 -17.03
C ILE A 143 -11.18 4.05 -16.98
N PHE A 144 -12.30 4.66 -16.62
CA PHE A 144 -13.59 4.01 -16.49
C PHE A 144 -14.42 4.22 -17.75
N HIS A 145 -14.69 3.14 -18.48
CA HIS A 145 -15.48 3.17 -19.72
C HIS A 145 -16.94 2.81 -19.45
N ARG A 146 -17.86 3.73 -19.74
CA ARG A 146 -19.28 3.47 -19.51
C ARG A 146 -19.81 2.48 -20.55
N LYS A 147 -20.36 1.35 -20.09
CA LYS A 147 -20.96 0.35 -20.99
C LYS A 147 -22.08 0.97 -21.82
N ASN A 148 -22.11 0.63 -23.12
CA ASN A 148 -23.08 1.15 -24.10
C ASN A 148 -23.03 2.69 -24.29
N SER A 149 -21.89 3.32 -24.01
CA SER A 149 -21.65 4.75 -24.24
C SER A 149 -20.21 4.96 -24.73
N LYS A 150 -19.93 6.11 -25.33
CA LYS A 150 -18.56 6.57 -25.63
C LYS A 150 -17.94 7.38 -24.48
N GLU A 151 -18.70 7.57 -23.40
CA GLU A 151 -18.30 8.34 -22.23
C GLU A 151 -17.25 7.58 -21.40
N SER A 152 -16.19 8.27 -21.00
CA SER A 152 -15.14 7.76 -20.12
C SER A 152 -14.79 8.76 -19.03
N HIS A 153 -14.44 8.26 -17.86
CA HIS A 153 -14.01 9.06 -16.72
C HIS A 153 -12.63 8.60 -16.26
N SER A 154 -11.73 9.51 -15.97
CA SER A 154 -10.36 9.17 -15.56
C SER A 154 -10.00 9.75 -14.21
N PHE A 155 -9.22 8.99 -13.46
CA PHE A 155 -8.58 9.42 -12.22
C PHE A 155 -7.11 9.02 -12.26
N THR A 156 -6.25 9.86 -11.69
CA THR A 156 -4.83 9.58 -11.57
C THR A 156 -4.49 9.32 -10.10
N GLY A 157 -3.83 8.21 -9.82
CA GLY A 157 -3.28 7.91 -8.50
C GLY A 157 -1.77 8.06 -8.51
N PHE A 158 -1.21 8.61 -7.43
CA PHE A 158 0.22 8.56 -7.12
C PHE A 158 0.44 7.71 -5.88
N PHE A 159 1.28 6.69 -6.01
CA PHE A 159 1.53 5.72 -4.95
C PHE A 159 3.03 5.58 -4.73
N THR A 160 3.45 5.50 -3.47
CA THR A 160 4.85 5.27 -3.10
C THR A 160 4.93 4.56 -1.76
N HIS A 161 5.99 3.79 -1.51
CA HIS A 161 6.27 3.35 -0.13
C HIS A 161 6.46 4.55 0.81
N GLY A 162 7.06 5.62 0.31
CA GLY A 162 7.39 6.80 1.09
C GLY A 162 8.74 6.64 1.81
N SER A 163 8.95 7.42 2.86
CA SER A 163 10.19 7.40 3.65
C SER A 163 10.03 8.23 4.92
N GLY A 164 10.91 8.06 5.89
CA GLY A 164 11.14 9.00 6.99
C GLY A 164 10.82 8.47 8.38
N CYS A 165 11.26 9.22 9.40
CA CYS A 165 11.17 8.81 10.80
C CYS A 165 10.14 9.65 11.58
N ALA A 166 9.04 10.05 10.94
CA ALA A 166 8.03 10.89 11.57
C ALA A 166 7.27 10.09 12.65
N ILE A 167 7.30 10.57 13.89
CA ILE A 167 6.64 9.90 15.02
C ILE A 167 5.25 10.49 15.27
N THR A 168 5.12 11.82 15.26
CA THR A 168 3.86 12.49 15.57
C THR A 168 2.90 12.47 14.38
N LYS A 169 1.60 12.37 14.66
CA LYS A 169 0.54 12.39 13.63
C LYS A 169 0.64 13.62 12.71
N GLY A 170 0.92 14.79 13.27
CA GLY A 170 1.09 16.02 12.48
C GLY A 170 2.30 15.99 11.54
N ALA A 171 3.44 15.40 11.96
CA ALA A 171 4.60 15.27 11.08
C ALA A 171 4.33 14.30 9.91
N LYS A 172 3.58 13.22 10.17
CA LYS A 172 3.16 12.27 9.13
C LYS A 172 2.16 12.91 8.15
N LEU A 173 1.18 13.66 8.66
CA LEU A 173 0.21 14.41 7.84
C LEU A 173 0.91 15.45 6.95
N ASN A 174 1.82 16.24 7.51
CA ASN A 174 2.59 17.22 6.73
C ASN A 174 3.38 16.56 5.60
N ARG A 175 3.85 15.32 5.80
CA ARG A 175 4.55 14.57 4.75
C ARG A 175 3.59 14.14 3.64
N LEU A 176 2.40 13.67 4.01
CA LEU A 176 1.33 13.36 3.07
C LEU A 176 0.95 14.59 2.22
N GLU A 177 0.67 15.71 2.86
CA GLU A 177 0.30 16.95 2.17
C GLU A 177 1.38 17.43 1.19
N ARG A 178 2.66 17.34 1.57
CA ARG A 178 3.78 17.67 0.68
C ARG A 178 3.82 16.82 -0.59
N VAL A 179 3.48 15.53 -0.47
CA VAL A 179 3.35 14.64 -1.64
C VAL A 179 2.13 15.06 -2.47
N MET A 180 0.99 15.32 -1.83
CA MET A 180 -0.23 15.80 -2.51
C MET A 180 -0.02 17.13 -3.25
N GLU A 181 0.88 17.98 -2.79
CA GLU A 181 1.25 19.23 -3.45
C GLU A 181 2.24 19.04 -4.59
N ALA A 182 3.21 18.14 -4.42
CA ALA A 182 4.31 17.97 -5.37
C ALA A 182 3.93 17.20 -6.64
N PHE A 183 2.92 16.33 -6.58
CA PHE A 183 2.52 15.48 -7.69
C PHE A 183 1.12 15.82 -8.20
N ASP A 184 0.89 15.61 -9.51
CA ASP A 184 -0.40 15.88 -10.16
C ASP A 184 -1.24 14.60 -10.28
N ALA A 185 -2.03 14.34 -9.24
CA ALA A 185 -2.93 13.20 -9.12
C ALA A 185 -4.22 13.57 -8.35
N ASP A 186 -5.22 12.70 -8.40
CA ASP A 186 -6.46 12.80 -7.65
C ASP A 186 -6.41 11.96 -6.35
N LEU A 187 -5.72 10.81 -6.38
CA LEU A 187 -5.54 9.88 -5.24
C LEU A 187 -4.06 9.80 -4.84
N TYR A 188 -3.77 9.74 -3.54
CA TYR A 188 -2.40 9.61 -3.02
C TYR A 188 -2.36 8.58 -1.90
N ALA A 189 -1.46 7.61 -1.96
CA ALA A 189 -1.22 6.72 -0.82
C ALA A 189 0.27 6.49 -0.59
N LEU A 190 0.65 6.48 0.69
CA LEU A 190 2.02 6.26 1.12
C LEU A 190 2.11 5.36 2.35
N GLY A 191 3.04 4.40 2.31
CA GLY A 191 3.30 3.46 3.40
C GLY A 191 4.32 3.99 4.42
N HIS A 192 5.14 3.08 4.95
CA HIS A 192 6.35 3.29 5.75
C HIS A 192 6.16 3.91 7.14
N MET A 193 5.23 4.84 7.31
CA MET A 193 5.05 5.59 8.56
C MET A 193 4.18 4.87 9.60
N HIS A 194 3.70 3.66 9.28
CA HIS A 194 2.93 2.76 10.14
C HIS A 194 1.78 3.48 10.86
N ASP A 195 0.91 4.15 10.10
CA ASP A 195 -0.21 4.89 10.64
C ASP A 195 -1.37 4.95 9.65
N LEU A 196 -2.57 5.15 10.17
CA LEU A 196 -3.79 5.31 9.38
C LEU A 196 -4.23 6.76 9.47
N ILE A 197 -3.82 7.55 8.47
CA ILE A 197 -4.14 8.98 8.39
C ILE A 197 -4.73 9.24 7.03
N THR A 198 -5.93 9.80 7.00
CA THR A 198 -6.60 10.24 5.77
C THR A 198 -6.67 11.76 5.76
N ASP A 199 -6.51 12.34 4.57
CA ASP A 199 -6.67 13.77 4.38
C ASP A 199 -7.27 14.08 3.00
N SER A 200 -7.89 15.25 2.89
CA SER A 200 -8.51 15.71 1.66
C SER A 200 -8.35 17.22 1.48
N LYS A 201 -7.81 17.61 0.32
CA LYS A 201 -7.46 19.00 0.03
C LYS A 201 -8.27 19.53 -1.15
N PRO A 202 -9.22 20.45 -0.94
CA PRO A 202 -9.92 21.10 -2.03
C PRO A 202 -9.00 22.07 -2.77
N TYR A 203 -9.17 22.18 -4.08
CA TYR A 203 -8.47 23.14 -4.93
C TYR A 203 -9.36 23.60 -6.08
N LEU A 204 -9.06 24.77 -6.64
CA LEU A 204 -9.77 25.31 -7.80
C LEU A 204 -9.05 24.94 -9.08
N THR A 205 -9.83 24.60 -10.11
CA THR A 205 -9.36 24.34 -11.47
C THR A 205 -10.37 24.87 -12.48
N LEU A 206 -10.06 24.76 -13.77
CA LEU A 206 -10.98 25.06 -14.87
C LEU A 206 -11.46 23.77 -15.51
N ASP A 207 -12.75 23.73 -15.86
CA ASP A 207 -13.26 22.67 -16.73
C ASP A 207 -12.96 22.95 -18.21
N SER A 208 -13.33 22.02 -19.10
CA SER A 208 -13.11 22.15 -20.55
C SER A 208 -13.89 23.30 -21.20
N ARG A 209 -14.75 24.01 -20.45
CA ARG A 209 -15.53 25.17 -20.88
C ARG A 209 -15.07 26.46 -20.17
N ASN A 210 -13.88 26.46 -19.58
CA ASN A 210 -13.29 27.58 -18.84
C ASN A 210 -14.13 28.06 -17.64
N ARG A 211 -14.91 27.17 -17.02
CA ARG A 211 -15.65 27.48 -15.79
C ARG A 211 -14.82 27.06 -14.58
N ILE A 212 -14.79 27.92 -13.56
CA ILE A 212 -14.17 27.61 -12.27
C ILE A 212 -14.90 26.42 -11.65
N LYS A 213 -14.14 25.39 -11.29
CA LYS A 213 -14.62 24.18 -10.63
C LYS A 213 -13.74 23.88 -9.42
N GLN A 214 -14.37 23.60 -8.28
CA GLN A 214 -13.67 23.00 -7.15
C GLN A 214 -13.52 21.49 -7.38
N LYS A 215 -12.31 21.00 -7.16
CA LYS A 215 -11.96 19.58 -7.11
C LYS A 215 -11.28 19.26 -5.79
N GLU A 216 -11.10 17.99 -5.52
CA GLU A 216 -10.50 17.49 -4.28
C GLU A 216 -9.39 16.50 -4.60
N LYS A 217 -8.25 16.67 -3.94
CA LYS A 217 -7.21 15.64 -3.84
C LYS A 217 -7.47 14.86 -2.57
N VAL A 218 -7.42 13.53 -2.62
CA VAL A 218 -7.57 12.68 -1.43
C VAL A 218 -6.32 11.87 -1.21
N GLY A 219 -5.84 11.85 0.02
CA GLY A 219 -4.57 11.25 0.38
C GLY A 219 -4.66 10.39 1.62
N ALA A 220 -3.75 9.42 1.75
CA ALA A 220 -3.60 8.66 2.97
C ALA A 220 -2.17 8.19 3.25
N VAL A 221 -1.86 8.14 4.55
CA VAL A 221 -0.88 7.19 5.10
C VAL A 221 -1.60 5.86 5.27
N ALA A 222 -1.10 4.82 4.61
CA ALA A 222 -1.88 3.66 4.21
C ALA A 222 -1.95 2.53 5.25
N GLY A 223 -1.45 2.75 6.46
CA GLY A 223 -1.48 1.79 7.56
C GLY A 223 -0.23 0.92 7.66
N CYS A 224 -0.41 -0.25 8.29
CA CYS A 224 0.58 -1.33 8.41
C CYS A 224 -0.08 -2.58 9.00
N TYR A 225 0.60 -3.73 8.90
CA TYR A 225 0.30 -4.96 9.63
C TYR A 225 1.45 -5.36 10.56
N PHE A 226 2.11 -4.38 11.18
CA PHE A 226 3.13 -4.55 12.19
C PHE A 226 2.69 -3.94 13.52
N THR A 227 2.85 -4.67 14.63
CA THR A 227 2.52 -4.18 15.97
C THR A 227 3.77 -3.69 16.69
N THR A 228 3.75 -2.45 17.19
CA THR A 228 4.88 -1.91 17.98
C THR A 228 5.14 -2.74 19.24
N TYR A 229 4.07 -3.21 19.90
CA TYR A 229 4.13 -3.94 21.17
C TYR A 229 3.44 -5.29 21.01
N SER A 230 4.10 -6.36 21.44
CA SER A 230 3.54 -7.71 21.44
C SER A 230 3.81 -8.38 22.78
N GLN A 231 2.75 -8.87 23.44
CA GLN A 231 2.88 -9.49 24.76
C GLN A 231 3.64 -10.83 24.66
N ALA A 232 4.55 -11.06 25.59
CA ALA A 232 5.35 -12.30 25.68
C ALA A 232 6.20 -12.61 24.42
N VAL A 233 6.44 -11.61 23.58
CA VAL A 233 7.42 -11.64 22.49
C VAL A 233 8.56 -10.69 22.88
N ARG A 234 9.78 -10.98 22.45
CA ARG A 234 10.91 -10.06 22.66
C ARG A 234 10.61 -8.70 22.02
N ALA A 235 11.05 -7.63 22.66
CA ALA A 235 10.70 -6.26 22.25
C ALA A 235 11.08 -5.97 20.80
N SER A 236 10.12 -5.42 20.05
CA SER A 236 10.33 -4.94 18.69
C SER A 236 11.28 -3.72 18.67
N TYR A 237 11.80 -3.36 17.50
CA TYR A 237 12.57 -2.12 17.37
C TYR A 237 11.75 -0.88 17.77
N GLY A 238 10.45 -0.87 17.46
CA GLY A 238 9.56 0.24 17.83
C GLY A 238 9.35 0.33 19.34
N GLU A 239 9.22 -0.81 20.03
CA GLU A 239 9.14 -0.87 21.49
C GLU A 239 10.44 -0.41 22.15
N LYS A 240 11.60 -0.87 21.66
CA LYS A 240 12.92 -0.41 22.14
C LYS A 240 13.10 1.12 22.04
N LYS A 241 12.41 1.75 21.08
CA LYS A 241 12.40 3.21 20.87
C LYS A 241 11.23 3.95 21.50
N ASN A 242 10.36 3.26 22.24
CA ASN A 242 9.14 3.81 22.84
C ASN A 242 8.24 4.55 21.84
N TYR A 243 8.13 4.03 20.62
CA TYR A 243 7.17 4.57 19.67
C TYR A 243 5.73 4.28 20.10
N PRO A 244 4.74 5.10 19.71
CA PRO A 244 3.35 4.81 20.00
C PRO A 244 2.90 3.46 19.43
N PRO A 245 1.86 2.84 20.00
CA PRO A 245 1.20 1.70 19.37
C PRO A 245 0.71 2.06 17.96
N THR A 246 0.91 1.15 17.01
CA THR A 246 0.49 1.30 15.62
C THR A 246 -0.99 0.95 15.46
N ALA A 247 -1.70 1.71 14.62
CA ALA A 247 -3.03 1.34 14.16
C ALA A 247 -2.88 0.36 12.99
N VAL A 248 -3.30 -0.89 13.21
CA VAL A 248 -3.22 -1.96 12.20
C VAL A 248 -4.39 -1.86 11.23
N GLY A 249 -4.11 -2.02 9.94
CA GLY A 249 -5.10 -2.03 8.88
C GLY A 249 -4.61 -1.37 7.62
N THR A 250 -5.53 -1.08 6.72
CA THR A 250 -5.26 -0.38 5.46
C THR A 250 -6.30 0.72 5.22
N VAL A 251 -6.10 1.48 4.15
CA VAL A 251 -7.07 2.45 3.64
C VAL A 251 -7.69 1.96 2.35
N MET A 252 -8.88 2.45 2.08
CA MET A 252 -9.64 2.19 0.86
C MET A 252 -10.08 3.51 0.25
N PHE A 253 -9.81 3.67 -1.04
CA PHE A 253 -10.40 4.74 -1.84
C PHE A 253 -11.68 4.25 -2.49
N THR A 254 -12.75 5.02 -2.36
CA THR A 254 -14.02 4.78 -3.08
C THR A 254 -14.09 5.73 -4.26
N ILE A 255 -14.08 5.18 -5.48
CA ILE A 255 -14.11 5.94 -6.73
C ILE A 255 -15.51 5.85 -7.32
N LYS A 256 -16.13 7.00 -7.60
CA LYS A 256 -17.44 7.14 -8.21
C LYS A 256 -17.29 7.79 -9.59
N PRO A 257 -17.08 7.00 -10.67
CA PRO A 257 -16.61 7.54 -11.94
C PRO A 257 -17.55 8.57 -12.54
N LEU A 258 -18.85 8.27 -12.56
CA LEU A 258 -19.87 9.16 -13.13
C LEU A 258 -19.97 10.50 -12.41
N LYS A 259 -19.71 10.53 -11.09
CA LYS A 259 -19.73 11.77 -10.31
C LYS A 259 -18.41 12.54 -10.41
N GLY A 260 -17.34 11.88 -10.86
CA GLY A 260 -15.99 12.44 -10.79
C GLY A 260 -15.54 12.65 -9.34
N GLU A 261 -16.03 11.82 -8.42
CA GLU A 261 -15.77 11.92 -6.98
C GLU A 261 -14.89 10.75 -6.53
N VAL A 262 -13.98 11.03 -5.60
CA VAL A 262 -13.23 10.02 -4.88
C VAL A 262 -13.16 10.39 -3.40
N THR A 263 -13.31 9.40 -2.54
CA THR A 263 -13.19 9.55 -1.08
C THR A 263 -12.25 8.52 -0.52
N VAL A 264 -11.67 8.76 0.66
CA VAL A 264 -10.77 7.82 1.34
C VAL A 264 -11.27 7.53 2.76
N SER A 265 -11.17 6.27 3.18
CA SER A 265 -11.51 5.84 4.54
C SER A 265 -10.58 4.72 5.01
N VAL A 266 -10.50 4.51 6.31
CA VAL A 266 -9.90 3.29 6.88
C VAL A 266 -10.81 2.09 6.56
N ALA A 267 -10.22 0.97 6.15
CA ALA A 267 -10.90 -0.26 5.78
C ALA A 267 -10.84 -1.32 6.89
#